data_AF-A0A5K1CGI3-F1
#
_entry.id   AF-A0A5K1CGI3-F1
#
_cell.length_a   1.000
_cell.length_b   1.000
_cell.length_c   1.000
_cell.angle_alpha   90.00
_cell.angle_beta   90.00
_cell.angle_gamma   90.00
#
_symmetry.space_group_name_H-M   'P 1'
#
loop_
_entity.id
_entity.type
_entity.pdbx_description
1 polymer ?
#
loop_
_entity_poly.entity_id
_entity_poly.type
_entity_poly.pdbx_seq_one_letter_code
_entity_poly.pdbx_strand_id
1 'polypeptide(L)' 'FWPLKIRLGGTLQDKVIYDVGASGKSCNSFVVNASEMFGFSQGCLPMARWDQLNKFFQRT' A
#
# COMPACT_ATOMS: atom_id res chain seq x y z
N PHE A 1 2.44 -22.85 16.18
CA PHE A 1 2.15 -21.79 15.20
C PHE A 1 3.23 -21.87 14.15
N TRP A 2 2.96 -22.43 12.97
CA TRP A 2 3.80 -22.38 11.76
C TRP A 2 3.00 -23.14 10.67
N PRO A 3 2.89 -22.61 9.45
CA PRO A 3 3.48 -21.36 8.95
C PRO A 3 2.73 -20.10 9.45
N LEU A 4 3.48 -19.00 9.62
CA LEU A 4 2.94 -17.67 9.89
C LEU A 4 2.24 -17.12 8.62
N LYS A 5 1.10 -16.46 8.79
CA LYS A 5 0.38 -15.79 7.69
C LYS A 5 0.27 -14.30 7.98
N ILE A 6 0.72 -13.48 7.04
CA ILE A 6 0.63 -12.02 7.12
C ILE A 6 -0.47 -11.54 6.17
N ARG A 7 -1.48 -10.85 6.71
CA ARG A 7 -2.51 -10.16 5.92
C ARG A 7 -2.19 -8.66 5.88
N LEU A 8 -1.85 -8.14 4.71
CA LEU A 8 -1.81 -6.71 4.45
C LEU A 8 -3.13 -6.25 3.85
N GLY A 9 -3.69 -5.17 4.36
CA GLY A 9 -4.94 -4.61 3.85
C GLY A 9 -5.71 -3.87 4.93
N GLY A 10 -7.02 -4.08 4.96
CA GLY A 10 -7.95 -3.25 5.74
C GLY A 10 -8.42 -2.06 4.90
N THR A 11 -8.93 -1.02 5.55
CA THR A 11 -9.58 0.11 4.86
C THR A 11 -8.67 0.87 3.88
N LEU A 12 -7.35 0.87 4.11
CA LEU A 12 -6.37 1.46 3.18
C LEU A 12 -6.29 0.71 1.84
N GLN A 13 -6.67 -0.57 1.82
CA GLN A 13 -6.66 -1.38 0.59
C GLN A 13 -7.63 -0.83 -0.46
N ASP A 14 -8.74 -0.22 -0.04
CA ASP A 14 -9.73 0.37 -0.95
C ASP A 14 -9.30 1.75 -1.50
N LYS A 15 -8.18 2.28 -0.99
CA LYS A 15 -7.64 3.61 -1.31
C LYS A 15 -6.27 3.56 -1.98
N VAL A 16 -5.78 2.38 -2.37
CA VAL A 16 -4.45 2.21 -2.97
C VAL A 16 -4.47 2.41 -4.49
N ILE A 17 -3.49 3.16 -5.01
CA ILE A 17 -3.12 3.21 -6.42
C ILE A 17 -1.82 2.42 -6.59
N TYR A 18 -1.75 1.54 -7.57
CA TYR A 18 -0.49 0.85 -7.91
C TYR A 18 0.26 1.64 -8.97
N ASP A 19 1.54 1.92 -8.72
CA ASP A 19 2.41 2.65 -9.65
C ASP A 19 2.94 1.73 -10.77
N VAL A 20 2.02 1.23 -11.61
CA VAL A 20 2.35 0.33 -12.71
C VAL A 20 2.31 1.09 -14.05
N GLY A 21 3.46 1.16 -14.72
CA GLY A 21 3.61 1.85 -16.01
C GLY A 21 3.75 3.38 -15.87
N ALA A 22 3.59 4.10 -16.98
CA ALA A 22 3.66 5.57 -17.01
C ALA A 22 2.32 6.17 -16.54
N SER A 23 2.02 6.03 -15.24
CA SER A 23 0.88 6.73 -14.66
C SER A 23 1.26 8.22 -14.57
N GLY A 24 0.65 9.08 -15.39
CA GLY A 24 0.92 10.53 -15.40
C GLY A 24 0.48 11.27 -14.13
N LYS A 25 0.25 10.55 -13.02
CA LYS A 25 -0.17 11.08 -11.72
C LYS A 25 1.00 11.03 -10.75
N SER A 26 1.12 12.04 -9.90
CA SER A 26 2.11 12.02 -8.81
C SER A 26 1.78 10.88 -7.84
N CYS A 27 2.73 9.97 -7.64
CA CYS A 27 2.59 8.82 -6.74
C CYS A 27 2.88 9.28 -5.30
N ASN A 28 1.85 9.77 -4.61
CA ASN A 28 1.95 10.28 -3.24
C ASN A 28 1.62 9.18 -2.22
N SER A 29 2.27 9.21 -1.06
CA SER A 29 1.95 8.29 0.04
C SER A 29 0.58 8.58 0.63
N PHE A 30 0.00 7.60 1.34
CA PHE A 30 -1.19 7.82 2.16
C PHE A 30 -0.93 8.87 3.23
N VAL A 31 -1.90 9.76 3.44
CA VAL A 31 -1.88 10.76 4.51
C VAL A 31 -3.14 10.62 5.35
N VAL A 32 -3.04 10.82 6.66
CA VAL A 32 -4.21 10.93 7.53
C VAL A 32 -4.96 12.20 7.18
N ASN A 33 -6.22 12.04 6.76
CA ASN A 33 -7.11 13.13 6.40
C ASN A 33 -8.49 12.87 7.00
N ALA A 34 -8.78 13.47 8.14
CA ALA A 34 -10.03 13.26 8.87
C ALA A 34 -11.30 13.67 8.10
N SER A 35 -11.16 14.53 7.09
CA SER A 35 -12.26 14.95 6.22
C SER A 35 -12.59 13.94 5.13
N GLU A 36 -11.70 12.98 4.85
CA GLU A 36 -11.94 11.94 3.86
C GLU A 36 -12.64 10.72 4.48
N MET A 37 -13.39 10.01 3.64
CA MET A 37 -14.02 8.76 4.04
C MET A 37 -12.96 7.79 4.56
N PHE A 38 -13.14 7.35 5.82
CA PHE A 38 -12.23 6.51 6.60
C PHE A 38 -10.95 7.17 7.14
N GLY A 39 -10.81 8.50 7.03
CA GLY A 39 -9.73 9.23 7.68
C GLY A 39 -8.38 9.17 6.96
N PHE A 40 -8.34 8.69 5.72
CA PHE A 40 -7.11 8.58 4.93
C PHE A 40 -7.32 9.06 3.50
N SER A 41 -6.30 9.69 2.95
CA SER A 41 -6.25 10.02 1.53
C SER A 41 -6.15 8.78 0.66
N GLN A 42 -6.47 8.94 -0.63
CA GLN A 42 -5.93 8.02 -1.62
C GLN A 42 -4.40 8.04 -1.57
N GLY A 43 -3.76 6.88 -1.64
CA GLY A 43 -2.31 6.75 -1.57
C GLY A 43 -1.79 5.77 -2.60
N CYS A 44 -0.56 5.97 -3.01
CA CYS A 44 0.10 5.20 -4.04
C CYS A 44 1.08 4.21 -3.42
N LEU A 45 1.16 3.01 -4.01
CA LEU A 45 2.14 1.98 -3.70
C LEU A 45 3.16 1.93 -4.84
N PRO A 46 4.35 2.56 -4.67
CA PRO A 46 5.42 2.48 -5.66
C PRO A 46 5.93 1.05 -5.81
N MET A 47 6.37 0.67 -7.01
CA MET A 47 6.96 -0.65 -7.26
C MET A 47 8.15 -0.96 -6.35
N ALA A 48 8.97 0.04 -6.03
CA ALA A 48 10.08 -0.13 -5.09
C ALA A 48 9.62 -0.55 -3.68
N ARG A 49 8.43 -0.10 -3.24
CA ARG A 49 7.84 -0.53 -1.96
C ARG A 49 7.25 -1.92 -2.07
N TRP A 50 6.63 -2.26 -3.20
CA TRP A 50 6.16 -3.63 -3.48
C TRP A 50 7.29 -4.65 -3.40
N ASP A 51 8.45 -4.34 -3.98
CA ASP A 51 9.64 -5.20 -3.91
C ASP A 51 10.15 -5.39 -2.47
N GLN A 52 10.09 -4.35 -1.65
CA GLN A 52 10.47 -4.45 -0.23
C GLN A 52 9.51 -5.37 0.55
N LEU A 53 8.21 -5.30 0.27
CA LEU A 53 7.22 -6.19 0.89
C LEU A 53 7.47 -7.64 0.49
N ASN A 54 7.71 -7.90 -0.80
CA ASN A 54 8.02 -9.24 -1.29
C ASN A 54 9.30 -9.81 -0.63
N LYS A 55 10.37 -9.00 -0.55
CA LYS A 55 11.61 -9.39 0.14
C LYS A 55 11.40 -9.66 1.63
N PHE A 56 10.52 -8.93 2.29
CA PHE A 56 10.16 -9.15 3.69
C PHE A 56 9.43 -10.49 3.88
N PHE A 57 8.46 -10.80 3.02
CA PHE A 57 7.71 -12.06 3.07
C PHE A 57 8.57 -13.29 2.78
N GLN A 58 9.58 -13.17 1.92
CA GLN A 58 10.52 -14.27 1.67
C GLN A 58 11.43 -14.59 2.87
N ARG A 59 11.55 -13.67 3.82
CA ARG A 59 12.40 -13.82 5.02
C ARG A 59 11.60 -14.21 6.26
N THR A 60 10.28 -14.29 6.16
CA THR A 60 9.35 -14.45 7.29
C THR A 60 8.50 -15.70 7.12
#